data_AF-A0A6A3ASQ4-F1
#
_entry.id   AF-A0A6A3ASQ4-F1
#
_cell.length_a   1.000
_cell.length_b   1.000
_cell.length_c   1.000
_cell.angle_alpha   90.00
_cell.angle_beta   90.00
_cell.angle_gamma   90.00
#
_symmetry.space_group_name_H-M   'P 1'
#
loop_
_entity.id
_entity.type
_entity.pdbx_description
1 polymer ?
#
loop_
_entity_poly.entity_id
_entity_poly.type
_entity_poly.pdbx_seq_one_letter_code
_entity_poly.pdbx_strand_id
1 'polypeptide(L)'
;MELISGRKALDETQSEERVHLVRWFRRMYVNKDTLLKAIDKTIHLDEEKLASIRTVSELACHCCAREPNRRPDMNHVVNQLSSLVELWKPAKPDSGDIYGIDLELTLPQALKKWQALENSNLNDSSSFLASKDTTQTSVPRLRSGFADSFRSADAR
;
A
#
# COMPACT_ATOMS: atom_id res chain seq x y z
N MET A 1 3.08 -15.33 -6.56
CA MET A 1 3.33 -15.70 -7.97
C MET A 1 2.90 -14.58 -8.93
N GLU A 2 1.74 -13.95 -8.73
CA GLU A 2 1.33 -12.79 -9.54
C GLU A 2 2.36 -11.66 -9.45
N LEU A 3 2.73 -11.25 -8.23
CA LEU A 3 3.76 -10.22 -7.99
C LEU A 3 5.13 -10.52 -8.63
N ILE A 4 5.51 -11.79 -8.75
CA ILE A 4 6.82 -12.17 -9.31
C ILE A 4 6.79 -12.08 -10.84
N SER A 5 5.65 -12.39 -11.45
CA SER A 5 5.54 -12.60 -12.91
C SER A 5 4.77 -11.51 -13.65
N GLY A 6 4.06 -10.63 -12.94
CA GLY A 6 3.19 -9.62 -13.53
C GLY A 6 1.93 -10.18 -14.19
N ARG A 7 1.65 -11.48 -14.02
CA ARG A 7 0.53 -12.19 -14.66
C ARG A 7 -0.63 -12.36 -13.69
N LYS A 8 -1.85 -12.36 -14.23
CA LYS A 8 -3.08 -12.70 -13.49
C LYS A 8 -3.11 -14.18 -13.13
N ALA A 9 -3.76 -14.52 -12.01
CA ALA A 9 -3.94 -15.92 -11.58
C ALA A 9 -4.62 -16.81 -12.65
N LEU A 10 -5.61 -16.24 -13.35
CA LEU A 10 -6.28 -16.81 -14.52
C LEU A 10 -6.17 -15.83 -15.68
N ASP A 11 -5.62 -16.29 -16.80
CA ASP A 11 -5.41 -15.46 -18.00
C ASP A 11 -5.84 -16.23 -19.25
N GLU A 12 -7.08 -16.02 -19.69
CA GLU A 12 -7.68 -16.69 -20.85
C GLU A 12 -7.07 -16.26 -22.19
N THR A 13 -6.30 -15.17 -22.22
CA THR A 13 -5.62 -14.72 -23.44
C THR A 13 -4.41 -15.58 -23.79
N GLN A 14 -3.99 -16.44 -22.87
CA GLN A 14 -2.82 -17.30 -23.00
C GLN A 14 -3.20 -18.67 -23.55
N SER A 15 -2.20 -19.43 -24.00
CA SER A 15 -2.42 -20.83 -24.37
C SER A 15 -2.96 -21.65 -23.20
N GLU A 16 -3.72 -22.71 -23.49
CA GLU A 16 -4.38 -23.59 -22.50
C GLU A 16 -3.43 -24.02 -21.35
N GLU A 17 -2.18 -24.32 -21.69
CA GLU A 17 -1.16 -24.71 -20.73
C GLU A 17 -0.71 -23.60 -19.75
N ARG A 18 -0.95 -22.34 -20.12
CA ARG A 18 -0.49 -21.14 -19.41
C ARG A 18 -1.62 -20.34 -18.77
N VAL A 19 -2.89 -20.69 -19.01
CA VAL A 19 -4.06 -19.99 -18.43
C VAL A 19 -3.99 -19.97 -16.90
N HIS A 20 -3.64 -21.09 -16.29
CA HIS A 20 -3.51 -21.21 -14.84
C HIS A 20 -2.09 -20.85 -14.37
N LEU A 21 -1.97 -19.72 -13.67
CA LEU A 21 -0.68 -19.22 -13.20
C LEU A 21 0.09 -20.23 -12.35
N VAL A 22 -0.57 -20.84 -11.36
CA VAL A 22 0.10 -21.78 -10.42
C VAL A 22 0.69 -22.98 -11.15
N ARG A 23 -0.07 -23.57 -12.09
CA ARG A 23 0.38 -24.73 -12.87
C ARG A 23 1.55 -24.37 -13.76
N TRP A 24 1.48 -23.21 -14.42
CA TRP A 24 2.56 -22.73 -15.27
C TRP A 24 3.81 -22.36 -14.47
N PHE A 25 3.68 -21.56 -13.42
CA PHE A 25 4.80 -21.03 -12.64
C PHE A 25 5.62 -22.15 -11.98
N ARG A 26 4.95 -23.21 -11.49
CA ARG A 26 5.64 -24.40 -10.98
C ARG A 26 6.56 -25.06 -11.99
N ARG A 27 6.14 -25.15 -13.26
CA ARG A 27 7.00 -25.68 -14.33
C ARG A 27 8.18 -24.75 -14.60
N MET A 28 7.96 -23.43 -14.55
CA MET A 28 9.02 -22.44 -14.75
C MET A 28 10.03 -22.41 -13.60
N TYR A 29 9.60 -22.70 -12.36
CA TYR A 29 10.48 -22.69 -11.18
C TYR A 29 11.51 -23.82 -11.18
N VAL A 30 11.23 -24.97 -11.82
CA VAL A 30 12.13 -26.15 -11.81
C VAL A 30 13.51 -25.85 -12.40
N ASN A 31 13.57 -25.03 -13.45
CA ASN A 31 14.82 -24.64 -14.08
C ASN A 31 15.11 -23.15 -13.82
N LYS A 32 16.36 -22.86 -13.43
CA LYS A 32 16.87 -21.50 -13.16
C LYS A 32 16.67 -20.56 -14.36
N ASP A 33 16.91 -21.04 -15.58
CA ASP A 33 16.81 -20.24 -16.79
C ASP A 33 15.35 -19.94 -17.16
N THR A 34 14.45 -20.89 -16.88
CA THR A 34 13.02 -20.67 -17.11
C THR A 34 12.45 -19.74 -16.06
N LEU A 35 12.88 -19.83 -14.80
CA LEU A 35 12.45 -18.91 -13.77
C LEU A 35 12.79 -17.47 -14.15
N LEU A 36 14.00 -17.21 -14.64
CA LEU A 36 14.40 -15.88 -15.12
C LEU A 36 13.46 -15.34 -16.21
N LYS A 37 13.00 -16.19 -17.13
CA LYS A 37 12.04 -15.81 -18.18
C LYS A 37 10.62 -15.59 -17.65
N ALA A 38 10.30 -16.11 -16.46
CA ALA A 38 9.00 -15.97 -15.83
C ALA A 38 8.88 -14.74 -14.94
N ILE A 39 10.00 -14.09 -14.59
CA ILE A 39 10.00 -12.87 -13.80
C ILE A 39 9.47 -11.69 -14.62
N ASP A 40 8.71 -10.83 -13.97
CA ASP A 40 8.22 -9.58 -14.55
C ASP A 40 9.41 -8.72 -15.04
N LYS A 41 9.33 -8.30 -16.30
CA LYS A 41 10.37 -7.51 -16.96
C LYS A 41 10.52 -6.10 -16.37
N THR A 42 9.53 -5.63 -15.63
CA THR A 42 9.57 -4.34 -14.93
C THR A 42 10.45 -4.37 -13.68
N ILE A 43 10.80 -5.57 -13.19
CA ILE A 43 11.68 -5.75 -12.05
C ILE A 43 13.13 -5.64 -12.51
N HIS A 44 13.85 -4.63 -12.02
CA HIS A 44 15.29 -4.50 -12.24
C HIS A 44 16.04 -5.58 -11.44
N LEU A 45 16.57 -6.56 -12.16
CA LEU A 45 17.29 -7.70 -11.59
C LEU A 45 18.76 -7.36 -11.30
N ASP A 46 19.15 -7.57 -10.05
CA ASP A 46 20.52 -7.73 -9.58
C ASP A 46 20.67 -9.14 -8.96
N GLU A 47 21.89 -9.56 -8.64
CA GLU A 47 22.15 -10.91 -8.11
C GLU A 47 21.47 -11.13 -6.75
N GLU A 48 21.41 -10.08 -5.92
CA GLU A 48 20.77 -10.13 -4.60
C GLU A 48 19.24 -10.31 -4.69
N LYS A 49 18.56 -9.49 -5.50
CA LYS A 49 17.12 -9.63 -5.77
C LYS A 49 16.82 -10.94 -6.45
N LEU A 50 17.69 -11.44 -7.33
CA LEU A 50 17.48 -12.73 -7.94
C LEU A 50 17.49 -13.85 -6.90
N ALA A 51 18.41 -13.79 -5.93
CA ALA A 51 18.42 -14.70 -4.79
C ALA A 51 17.14 -14.58 -3.95
N SER A 52 16.73 -13.36 -3.60
CA SER A 52 15.48 -13.10 -2.86
C SER A 52 14.24 -13.61 -3.62
N ILE A 53 14.14 -13.35 -4.93
CA ILE A 53 13.06 -13.84 -5.79
C ILE A 53 13.02 -15.37 -5.83
N ARG A 54 14.18 -16.05 -5.86
CA ARG A 54 14.22 -17.52 -5.77
C ARG A 54 13.62 -18.01 -4.47
N THR A 55 14.00 -17.42 -3.34
CA THR A 55 13.45 -17.76 -2.02
C THR A 55 11.94 -17.53 -1.97
N VAL A 56 11.45 -16.38 -2.45
CA VAL A 56 10.01 -16.08 -2.50
C VAL A 56 9.28 -17.03 -3.47
N SER A 57 9.90 -17.41 -4.59
CA SER A 57 9.34 -18.35 -5.56
C SER A 57 9.19 -19.75 -4.98
N GLU A 58 10.19 -20.21 -4.21
CA GLU A 58 10.16 -21.47 -3.48
C GLU A 58 9.03 -21.49 -2.46
N LEU A 59 8.98 -20.46 -1.60
CA LEU A 59 7.92 -20.29 -0.61
C LEU A 59 6.53 -20.29 -1.26
N ALA A 60 6.35 -19.56 -2.35
CA ALA A 60 5.09 -19.55 -3.09
C ALA A 60 4.71 -20.95 -3.64
N CYS A 61 5.69 -21.74 -4.09
CA CYS A 61 5.44 -23.11 -4.55
C CYS A 61 4.94 -24.01 -3.41
N HIS A 62 5.47 -23.86 -2.21
CA HIS A 62 5.02 -24.56 -0.99
C HIS A 62 3.63 -24.11 -0.54
N CYS A 63 3.36 -22.79 -0.50
CA CYS A 63 2.04 -22.26 -0.13
C CYS A 63 0.92 -22.78 -1.04
N CYS A 64 1.20 -23.00 -2.33
CA CYS A 64 0.22 -23.51 -3.28
C CYS A 64 0.21 -25.06 -3.37
N ALA A 65 0.84 -25.80 -2.45
CA ALA A 65 0.89 -27.28 -2.48
C ALA A 65 -0.50 -27.90 -2.69
N ARG A 66 -0.58 -28.98 -3.49
CA ARG A 66 -1.85 -29.66 -3.75
C ARG A 66 -2.38 -30.25 -2.44
N GLU A 67 -1.50 -30.87 -1.67
CA GLU A 67 -1.81 -31.43 -0.36
C GLU A 67 -1.77 -30.33 0.72
N PRO A 68 -2.83 -30.14 1.53
CA PRO A 68 -2.88 -29.09 2.55
C PRO A 68 -1.80 -29.20 3.62
N ASN A 69 -1.43 -30.42 4.02
CA ASN A 69 -0.41 -30.69 5.03
C ASN A 69 1.03 -30.32 4.61
N ARG A 70 1.26 -30.05 3.32
CA ARG A 70 2.55 -29.58 2.80
C ARG A 70 2.64 -28.06 2.72
N ARG A 71 1.54 -27.35 3.01
CA ARG A 71 1.51 -25.89 3.03
C ARG A 71 2.08 -25.42 4.37
N PRO A 72 3.03 -24.48 4.38
CA PRO A 72 3.51 -23.89 5.61
C PRO A 72 2.39 -23.10 6.29
N ASP A 73 2.46 -23.03 7.62
CA ASP A 73 1.61 -22.12 8.38
C ASP A 73 1.90 -20.66 8.01
N MET A 74 0.88 -19.79 8.06
CA MET A 74 1.03 -18.40 7.63
C MET A 74 2.05 -17.64 8.50
N ASN A 75 2.21 -18.02 9.78
CA ASN A 75 3.27 -17.46 10.63
C ASN A 75 4.66 -17.75 10.05
N HIS A 76 4.91 -18.96 9.56
CA HIS A 76 6.17 -19.31 8.93
C HIS A 76 6.41 -18.49 7.65
N VAL A 77 5.37 -18.32 6.82
CA VAL A 77 5.43 -17.51 5.60
C VAL A 77 5.82 -16.06 5.91
N VAL A 78 5.16 -15.44 6.89
CA VAL A 78 5.43 -14.05 7.29
C VAL A 78 6.84 -13.90 7.84
N ASN A 79 7.30 -14.81 8.70
CA ASN A 79 8.65 -14.75 9.25
C ASN A 79 9.72 -14.86 8.15
N GLN A 80 9.51 -15.73 7.16
CA GLN A 80 10.45 -15.88 6.05
C GLN A 80 10.43 -14.66 5.12
N LEU A 81 9.26 -14.07 4.84
CA LEU A 81 9.20 -12.85 4.03
C LEU A 81 9.77 -11.64 4.77
N SER A 82 9.60 -11.56 6.09
CA SER A 82 10.09 -10.44 6.92
C SER A 82 11.61 -10.34 6.93
N SER A 83 12.34 -11.45 6.79
CA SER A 83 13.80 -11.42 6.70
C SER A 83 14.32 -10.91 5.35
N LEU A 84 13.46 -10.79 4.34
CA LEU A 84 13.82 -10.36 2.98
C LEU A 84 13.44 -8.90 2.68
N VAL A 85 12.80 -8.20 3.62
CA VAL A 85 12.27 -6.86 3.41
C VAL A 85 12.90 -5.89 4.40
N GLU A 86 13.38 -4.75 3.91
CA GLU A 86 13.81 -3.64 4.77
C GLU A 86 12.60 -3.02 5.47
N LEU A 87 12.76 -2.63 6.74
CA LEU A 87 11.70 -1.98 7.50
C LEU A 87 11.25 -0.70 6.79
N TRP A 88 10.05 -0.71 6.22
CA TRP A 88 9.44 0.47 5.63
C TRP A 88 9.31 1.55 6.69
N LYS A 89 9.85 2.74 6.41
CA LYS A 89 9.70 3.92 7.26
C LYS A 89 8.74 4.89 6.58
N PRO A 90 7.75 5.43 7.30
CA PRO A 90 6.91 6.48 6.75
C PRO A 90 7.81 7.66 6.35
N ALA A 91 7.52 8.26 5.19
CA ALA A 91 8.17 9.48 4.77
C ALA A 91 7.98 10.53 5.88
N LYS A 92 9.06 11.21 6.25
CA LYS A 92 8.96 12.33 7.18
C LYS A 92 7.97 13.33 6.57
N PRO A 93 7.04 13.89 7.35
CA PRO A 93 6.18 14.96 6.84
C PRO A 93 7.09 16.07 6.32
N ASP A 94 6.84 16.51 5.09
CA ASP A 94 7.53 17.68 4.55
C ASP A 94 7.25 18.84 5.49
N SER A 95 8.30 19.42 6.06
CA SER A 95 8.23 20.60 6.93
C SER A 95 7.64 21.83 6.22
N GLY A 96 7.33 21.72 4.92
CA GLY A 96 6.67 22.74 4.10
C GLY A 96 5.13 22.74 4.11
N ASP A 97 4.45 21.75 4.71
CA ASP A 97 2.99 21.78 4.81
C ASP A 97 2.53 22.76 5.90
N ILE A 98 2.42 24.04 5.52
CA ILE A 98 1.88 25.17 6.30
C ILE A 98 0.48 24.90 6.90
N TYR A 99 -0.18 23.81 6.50
CA TYR A 99 -1.53 23.41 6.93
C TYR A 99 -1.56 22.16 7.82
N GLY A 100 -0.41 21.62 8.25
CA GLY A 100 -0.34 20.54 9.23
C GLY A 100 -0.49 21.05 10.67
N ILE A 101 -1.28 20.35 11.49
CA ILE A 101 -1.27 20.58 12.95
C ILE A 101 0.09 20.13 13.46
N ASP A 102 0.88 21.06 13.99
CA ASP A 102 2.16 20.77 14.65
C ASP A 102 1.88 20.04 15.98
N LEU A 103 2.01 18.71 15.96
CA LEU A 103 1.80 17.85 17.12
C LEU A 103 2.87 18.05 18.22
N GLU A 104 3.96 18.78 17.96
CA GLU A 104 4.95 19.10 19.00
C GLU A 104 4.56 20.32 19.86
N LEU A 105 3.52 21.07 19.48
CA LEU A 105 3.03 22.18 20.29
C LEU A 105 2.16 21.67 21.44
N THR A 106 2.54 22.01 22.66
CA THR A 106 1.66 21.79 23.81
C THR A 106 0.41 22.66 23.69
N LEU A 107 -0.73 22.16 24.17
CA LEU A 107 -2.03 22.87 24.15
C LEU A 107 -1.91 24.36 24.60
N PRO A 108 -1.16 24.71 25.66
CA PRO A 108 -1.02 26.11 26.08
C PRO A 108 -0.24 26.96 25.06
N GLN A 109 0.73 26.39 24.35
CA GLN A 109 1.49 27.09 23.32
C GLN A 109 0.65 27.31 22.06
N ALA A 110 -0.16 26.31 21.67
CA ALA A 110 -1.11 26.44 20.58
C ALA A 110 -2.14 27.55 20.86
N LEU A 111 -2.67 27.62 22.10
CA LEU A 111 -3.64 28.63 22.51
C LEU A 111 -3.04 30.04 22.51
N LYS A 112 -1.80 30.21 22.97
CA LYS A 112 -1.07 31.49 22.86
C LYS A 112 -0.87 31.95 21.42
N LYS A 113 -0.49 31.03 20.52
CA LYS A 113 -0.32 31.34 19.09
C LYS A 113 -1.65 31.77 18.47
N TRP A 114 -2.76 31.12 18.81
CA TRP A 114 -4.09 31.47 18.31
C TRP A 114 -4.51 32.88 18.77
N GLN A 115 -4.36 33.18 20.07
CA GLN A 115 -4.63 34.52 20.60
C GLN A 115 -3.75 35.60 19.97
N ALA A 116 -2.49 35.29 19.67
CA ALA A 116 -1.58 36.23 19.02
C ALA A 116 -1.98 36.53 17.56
N LEU A 117 -2.52 35.53 16.84
CA LEU A 117 -2.98 35.69 15.46
C LEU A 117 -4.29 36.50 15.39
N GLU A 118 -5.22 36.25 16.32
CA GLU A 118 -6.48 36.99 16.45
C GLU A 118 -6.26 38.47 16.79
N ASN A 119 -5.23 38.77 17.58
CA ASN A 119 -4.87 40.14 17.96
C ASN A 119 -4.01 40.87 16.91
N SER A 120 -3.58 40.18 15.84
CA SER A 120 -2.88 40.82 14.73
C SER A 120 -3.90 41.37 13.73
N ASN A 121 -4.12 42.69 13.74
CA ASN A 121 -4.91 43.38 12.74
C ASN A 121 -4.21 43.29 11.38
N LEU A 122 -4.51 42.24 10.60
CA LEU A 122 -4.14 42.13 9.20
C LEU A 122 -5.40 42.27 8.34
N ASN A 123 -5.57 43.51 7.89
CA ASN A 123 -6.38 43.88 6.74
C ASN A 123 -5.63 43.41 5.48
N ASP A 124 -5.77 42.14 5.09
CA ASP A 124 -5.58 41.71 3.71
C ASP A 124 -6.36 40.43 3.40
N SER A 125 -6.82 40.32 2.17
CA SER A 125 -8.00 39.60 1.73
C SER A 125 -7.83 38.09 1.56
N SER A 126 -8.85 37.35 2.04
CA SER A 126 -9.42 36.08 1.51
C SER A 126 -8.51 34.84 1.42
N SER A 127 -8.86 33.68 2.00
CA SER A 127 -10.13 33.00 1.77
C SER A 127 -10.41 31.94 2.86
N PHE A 128 -10.93 32.38 4.00
CA PHE A 128 -11.72 31.49 4.85
C PHE A 128 -13.19 31.74 4.55
N LEU A 129 -13.73 30.97 3.61
CA LEU A 129 -15.17 30.76 3.52
C LEU A 129 -15.60 30.02 4.79
N ALA A 130 -15.84 30.78 5.85
CA ALA A 130 -16.67 30.35 6.95
C ALA A 130 -18.10 30.24 6.39
N SER A 131 -18.43 29.06 5.86
CA SER A 131 -19.81 28.69 5.64
C SER A 131 -20.47 28.65 7.03
N LYS A 132 -21.14 29.75 7.38
CA LYS A 132 -22.11 29.81 8.45
C LYS A 132 -23.23 28.85 8.05
N ASP A 133 -23.24 27.68 8.69
CA ASP A 133 -24.39 26.78 8.89
C ASP A 133 -23.95 25.31 8.80
N THR A 134 -23.08 24.86 9.70
CA THR A 134 -23.07 23.44 10.11
C THR A 134 -22.41 23.29 11.48
N THR A 135 -23.17 22.81 12.47
CA THR A 135 -22.73 22.49 13.84
C THR A 135 -21.97 21.16 13.90
N GLN A 136 -20.93 21.00 13.09
CA GLN A 136 -20.07 19.81 13.07
C GLN A 136 -18.61 20.21 13.31
N THR A 137 -18.32 20.77 14.46
CA THR A 137 -16.96 21.20 14.88
C THR A 137 -16.08 20.06 15.42
N SER A 138 -16.56 18.80 15.41
CA SER A 138 -15.85 17.65 15.98
C SER A 138 -15.38 16.61 14.96
N VAL A 139 -15.55 16.85 13.64
CA VAL A 139 -15.07 15.92 12.60
C VAL A 139 -13.98 16.60 11.76
N PRO A 140 -12.77 16.02 11.64
CA PRO A 140 -11.74 16.52 10.73
C PRO A 140 -12.28 16.55 9.30
N ARG A 141 -11.91 17.57 8.51
CA ARG A 141 -12.37 17.67 7.11
C ARG A 141 -11.89 16.45 6.33
N LEU A 142 -12.82 15.55 5.98
CA LEU A 142 -12.54 14.50 5.01
C LEU A 142 -12.23 15.11 3.64
N ARG A 143 -11.41 14.41 2.85
CA ARG A 143 -11.11 14.78 1.47
C ARG A 143 -12.42 14.98 0.69
N SER A 144 -12.47 16.04 -0.12
CA SER A 144 -13.58 16.30 -1.04
C SER A 144 -13.88 15.05 -1.87
N GLY A 145 -15.13 14.57 -1.83
CA GLY A 145 -15.60 13.39 -2.57
C GLY A 145 -15.87 12.11 -1.76
N PHE A 146 -15.59 12.07 -0.46
CA PHE A 146 -15.90 10.86 0.36
C PHE A 146 -17.40 10.71 0.68
N ALA A 147 -18.11 11.84 0.82
CA ALA A 147 -19.51 11.84 1.26
C ALA A 147 -20.52 11.40 0.18
N ASP A 148 -20.13 11.42 -1.10
CA ASP A 148 -21.05 11.06 -2.19
C ASP A 148 -21.20 9.55 -2.41
N SER A 149 -20.38 8.71 -1.76
CA SER A 149 -20.42 7.25 -1.93
C SER A 149 -21.49 6.51 -1.12
N PHE A 150 -22.12 7.14 -0.13
CA PHE A 150 -23.12 6.48 0.71
C PHE A 150 -24.47 7.17 0.60
N ARG A 151 -25.10 7.08 -0.57
CA ARG A 151 -26.52 7.43 -0.71
C ARG A 151 -27.35 6.21 -0.36
N SER A 152 -28.28 6.38 0.59
CA SER A 152 -29.17 5.34 1.15
C SER A 152 -30.09 4.62 0.13
N ALA A 153 -29.94 4.88 -1.17
CA ALA A 153 -30.73 4.27 -2.24
C ALA A 153 -30.10 2.99 -2.83
N ASP A 154 -28.85 2.66 -2.49
CA ASP A 154 -28.13 1.50 -3.05
C ASP A 154 -28.25 0.22 -2.21
N ALA A 155 -29.12 0.23 -1.20
CA ALA A 155 -29.48 -0.95 -0.42
C ALA A 155 -30.81 -1.52 -0.92
N ARG A 156 -30.78 -2.26 -2.03
CA ARG A 156 -31.83 -3.20 -2.43
C ARG A 156 -31.23 -4.44 -3.07
#